data_AF-T0RQT0-F1
#
_entry.id   AF-T0RQT0-F1
#
_cell.length_a   1.000
_cell.length_b   1.000
_cell.length_c   1.000
_cell.angle_alpha   90.00
_cell.angle_beta   90.00
_cell.angle_gamma   90.00
#
_symmetry.space_group_name_H-M   'P 1'
#
loop_
_entity.id
_entity.type
_entity.pdbx_description
1 polymer ?
#
loop_
_entity_poly.entity_id
_entity_poly.type
_entity_poly.pdbx_seq_one_letter_code
_entity_poly.pdbx_strand_id
1 'polypeptide(L)'
;MQRLRFGLLFILLSISLITKANGNYTLKDLEVLHAQKSYKEYLLHALDIRPSLRNKQWEKMTVEMASDYVDQLLKTKVVTKNSFDFIESLNNIPTLKNDDFYQLKRTQYAHAFFLKCLNTECLTQFKEYWRTSKRNPEYDFKFYELIRSRDEDLVQTILPHFTKSNVSQFYCNKKYVIKDLLDLTDAPLRKETIENSSVVVNRYANKLCIESMKEDLIAKLKSPKVENSKKHIIFRLLKSHHLLNAEDEDIFLTLYILQGPIVGEIFNLAWNRLSLLSQDYSRRQNLLRALTQFDLLPGEIFSHPDQKKRDTIVSYIGKHFPEYLDFYVRTCIQYFSGKGDYPLGNPTLECDDLMKAAKKRSWIQDHLKIQYSGSKKL
;
A
#
# COMPACT_ATOMS: atom_id res chain seq x y z
N MET A 1 -37.41 -29.46 -84.76
CA MET A 1 -36.65 -30.72 -84.78
C MET A 1 -35.46 -30.59 -83.84
N GLN A 2 -35.34 -31.60 -82.98
CA GLN A 2 -34.23 -32.00 -82.10
C GLN A 2 -32.86 -31.32 -82.23
N ARG A 3 -32.22 -31.11 -81.06
CA ARG A 3 -30.88 -31.54 -80.60
C ARG A 3 -30.21 -30.41 -79.79
N LEU A 4 -29.42 -30.60 -78.73
CA LEU A 4 -29.05 -31.72 -77.87
C LEU A 4 -28.48 -31.08 -76.57
N ARG A 5 -28.49 -31.83 -75.46
CA ARG A 5 -27.85 -31.49 -74.18
C ARG A 5 -26.32 -31.46 -74.28
N PHE A 6 -25.67 -30.54 -73.58
CA PHE A 6 -24.33 -30.61 -72.96
C PHE A 6 -24.24 -29.37 -72.04
N GLY A 7 -23.83 -29.38 -70.78
CA GLY A 7 -23.12 -30.35 -69.97
C GLY A 7 -22.17 -29.58 -69.05
N LEU A 8 -22.23 -29.89 -67.75
CA LEU A 8 -21.18 -29.72 -66.73
C LEU A 8 -20.77 -28.31 -66.23
N LEU A 9 -21.19 -28.04 -64.99
CA LEU A 9 -20.33 -27.96 -63.80
C LEU A 9 -18.96 -27.26 -63.97
N PHE A 10 -18.88 -25.98 -63.59
CA PHE A 10 -17.63 -25.30 -63.24
C PHE A 10 -17.68 -24.86 -61.77
N ILE A 11 -17.65 -25.85 -60.87
CA ILE A 11 -17.27 -25.65 -59.47
C ILE A 11 -15.74 -25.86 -59.42
N LEU A 12 -14.99 -24.79 -59.69
CA LEU A 12 -13.61 -24.64 -59.25
C LEU A 12 -13.69 -23.80 -57.97
N LEU A 13 -13.78 -24.40 -56.79
CA LEU A 13 -12.67 -25.10 -56.13
C LEU A 13 -11.45 -24.16 -56.00
N SER A 14 -11.67 -22.96 -55.46
CA SER A 14 -10.65 -22.19 -54.77
C SER A 14 -10.31 -22.88 -53.44
N ILE A 15 -9.69 -24.06 -53.55
CA ILE A 15 -8.92 -24.65 -52.46
C ILE A 15 -7.66 -23.80 -52.39
N SER A 16 -7.63 -22.92 -51.40
CA SER A 16 -6.41 -22.31 -50.91
C SER A 16 -5.44 -23.43 -50.56
N LEU A 17 -4.51 -23.68 -51.48
CA LEU A 17 -3.30 -24.46 -51.24
C LEU A 17 -2.55 -23.77 -50.10
N ILE A 18 -2.78 -24.22 -48.87
CA ILE A 18 -1.85 -24.01 -47.76
C ILE A 18 -0.70 -24.97 -48.04
N THR A 19 0.17 -24.60 -48.97
CA THR A 19 1.50 -25.18 -49.05
C THR A 19 2.23 -24.75 -47.79
N LYS A 20 2.34 -25.66 -46.81
CA LYS A 20 3.41 -25.56 -45.80
C LYS A 20 4.74 -25.73 -46.53
N ALA A 21 5.28 -24.62 -47.02
CA ALA A 21 6.63 -24.57 -47.53
C ALA A 21 7.57 -24.80 -46.34
N ASN A 22 8.21 -25.98 -46.32
CA ASN A 22 9.18 -26.38 -45.30
C ASN A 22 10.56 -25.72 -45.54
N GLY A 23 10.57 -24.50 -46.09
CA GLY A 23 11.76 -23.73 -46.43
C GLY A 23 11.90 -22.54 -45.49
N ASN A 24 13.15 -22.13 -45.22
CA ASN A 24 13.42 -20.90 -44.46
C ASN A 24 12.79 -19.70 -45.18
N TYR A 25 12.01 -18.90 -44.47
CA TYR A 25 11.40 -17.70 -45.03
C TYR A 25 12.44 -16.67 -45.44
N THR A 26 12.19 -15.96 -46.54
CA THR A 26 12.96 -14.79 -46.96
C THR A 26 12.33 -13.51 -46.40
N LEU A 27 13.06 -12.39 -46.47
CA LEU A 27 12.52 -11.10 -46.04
C LEU A 27 11.29 -10.70 -46.89
N LYS A 28 11.26 -11.10 -48.17
CA LYS A 28 10.13 -10.84 -49.06
C LYS A 28 8.89 -11.62 -48.64
N ASP A 29 9.06 -12.87 -48.20
CA ASP A 29 7.95 -13.68 -47.69
C ASP A 29 7.37 -13.06 -46.41
N LEU A 30 8.24 -12.57 -45.52
CA LEU A 30 7.81 -11.84 -44.32
C LEU A 30 7.08 -10.54 -44.66
N GLU A 31 7.51 -9.78 -45.68
CA GLU A 31 6.77 -8.61 -46.16
C GLU A 31 5.35 -8.96 -46.64
N VAL A 32 5.19 -10.09 -47.33
CA VAL A 32 3.87 -10.57 -47.78
C VAL A 32 3.00 -10.95 -46.57
N LEU A 33 3.55 -11.69 -45.61
CA LEU A 33 2.82 -12.06 -44.39
C LEU A 33 2.44 -10.83 -43.54
N HIS A 34 3.32 -9.83 -43.48
CA HIS A 34 3.06 -8.55 -42.82
C HIS A 34 1.89 -7.82 -43.49
N ALA A 35 1.91 -7.68 -44.82
CA ALA A 35 0.84 -7.04 -45.58
C ALA A 35 -0.51 -7.77 -45.43
N GLN A 36 -0.48 -9.11 -45.33
CA GLN A 36 -1.67 -9.95 -45.14
C GLN A 36 -2.15 -10.02 -43.69
N LYS A 37 -1.41 -9.46 -42.73
CA LYS A 37 -1.67 -9.59 -41.28
C LYS A 37 -1.72 -11.05 -40.83
N SER A 38 -0.90 -11.91 -41.43
CA SER A 38 -0.73 -13.31 -41.05
C SER A 38 0.16 -13.42 -39.81
N TYR A 39 -0.35 -12.89 -38.68
CA TYR A 39 0.42 -12.63 -37.46
C TYR A 39 1.22 -13.83 -36.95
N LYS A 40 0.52 -14.95 -36.70
CA LYS A 40 1.13 -16.12 -36.08
C LYS A 40 2.20 -16.77 -36.96
N GLU A 41 1.93 -16.84 -38.27
CA GLU A 41 2.87 -17.39 -39.24
C GLU A 41 4.11 -16.50 -39.38
N TYR A 42 3.92 -15.18 -39.51
CA TYR A 42 5.02 -14.22 -39.52
C TYR A 42 5.92 -14.40 -38.30
N LEU A 43 5.33 -14.45 -37.11
CA LEU A 43 6.09 -14.47 -35.85
C LEU A 43 6.82 -15.80 -35.61
N LEU A 44 6.28 -16.92 -36.11
CA LEU A 44 6.97 -18.22 -36.08
C LEU A 44 8.22 -18.22 -36.97
N HIS A 45 8.19 -17.48 -38.08
CA HIS A 45 9.26 -17.44 -39.07
C HIS A 45 10.11 -16.17 -39.01
N ALA A 46 9.87 -15.27 -38.06
CA ALA A 46 10.56 -14.00 -37.94
C ALA A 46 12.09 -14.18 -37.78
N LEU A 47 12.52 -15.27 -37.14
CA LEU A 47 13.94 -15.57 -36.91
C LEU A 47 14.60 -16.39 -38.02
N ASP A 48 13.85 -16.86 -39.04
CA ASP A 48 14.41 -17.57 -40.21
C ASP A 48 15.36 -16.66 -40.99
N ILE A 49 15.13 -15.34 -40.92
CA ILE A 49 16.01 -14.32 -41.48
C ILE A 49 17.36 -14.35 -40.74
N ARG A 50 18.44 -14.50 -41.50
CA ARG A 50 19.81 -14.45 -40.95
C ARG A 50 20.04 -13.15 -40.18
N PRO A 51 20.76 -13.16 -39.05
CA PRO A 51 21.00 -11.95 -38.26
C PRO A 51 21.54 -10.75 -39.04
N SER A 52 22.42 -10.97 -40.03
CA SER A 52 22.97 -9.92 -40.90
C SER A 52 21.95 -9.25 -41.83
N LEU A 53 20.79 -9.87 -42.05
CA LEU A 53 19.71 -9.38 -42.92
C LEU A 53 18.56 -8.76 -42.12
N ARG A 54 18.61 -8.80 -40.79
CA ARG A 54 17.63 -8.18 -39.89
C ARG A 54 17.92 -6.68 -39.80
N ASN A 55 17.41 -5.96 -40.79
CA ASN A 55 17.52 -4.50 -40.88
C ASN A 55 16.36 -3.82 -40.12
N LYS A 56 16.38 -2.48 -40.11
CA LYS A 56 15.33 -1.66 -39.47
C LYS A 56 13.90 -1.96 -39.96
N GLN A 57 13.75 -2.38 -41.21
CA GLN A 57 12.45 -2.74 -41.77
C GLN A 57 11.94 -4.05 -41.15
N TRP A 58 12.78 -5.08 -41.07
CA TRP A 58 12.44 -6.32 -40.37
C TRP A 58 12.09 -6.05 -38.90
N GLU A 59 12.86 -5.20 -38.22
CA GLU A 59 12.60 -4.84 -36.81
C GLU A 59 11.21 -4.20 -36.66
N LYS A 60 10.92 -3.20 -37.48
CA LYS A 60 9.63 -2.50 -37.50
C LYS A 60 8.47 -3.47 -37.76
N MET A 61 8.55 -4.26 -38.82
CA MET A 61 7.50 -5.23 -39.16
C MET A 61 7.31 -6.26 -38.02
N THR A 62 8.39 -6.69 -37.39
CA THR A 62 8.32 -7.68 -36.31
C THR A 62 7.65 -7.13 -35.06
N VAL A 63 7.98 -5.89 -34.66
CA VAL A 63 7.31 -5.20 -33.54
C VAL A 63 5.83 -4.96 -33.85
N GLU A 64 5.51 -4.49 -35.05
CA GLU A 64 4.12 -4.27 -35.48
C GLU A 64 3.31 -5.57 -35.45
N MET A 65 3.82 -6.65 -36.08
CA MET A 65 3.13 -7.94 -36.13
C MET A 65 2.92 -8.55 -34.74
N ALA A 66 3.91 -8.43 -33.85
CA ALA A 66 3.80 -8.94 -32.50
C ALA A 66 2.78 -8.14 -31.67
N SER A 67 2.79 -6.82 -31.79
CA SER A 67 1.89 -5.93 -31.07
C SER A 67 0.45 -6.07 -31.54
N ASP A 68 0.24 -6.08 -32.86
CA ASP A 68 -1.08 -6.24 -33.48
C ASP A 68 -1.68 -7.61 -33.19
N TYR A 69 -0.86 -8.66 -33.14
CA TYR A 69 -1.29 -9.99 -32.74
C TYR A 69 -1.89 -9.98 -31.34
N VAL A 70 -1.19 -9.37 -30.38
CA VAL A 70 -1.68 -9.25 -29.00
C VAL A 70 -2.96 -8.43 -28.96
N ASP A 71 -3.03 -7.31 -29.68
CA ASP A 71 -4.25 -6.49 -29.76
C ASP A 71 -5.43 -7.25 -30.37
N GLN A 72 -5.20 -8.06 -31.39
CA GLN A 72 -6.23 -8.92 -31.98
C GLN A 72 -6.76 -9.92 -30.94
N LEU A 73 -5.88 -10.60 -30.22
CA LEU A 73 -6.28 -11.57 -29.19
C LEU A 73 -7.08 -10.90 -28.07
N LEU A 74 -6.62 -9.74 -27.59
CA LEU A 74 -7.33 -8.97 -26.56
C LEU A 74 -8.70 -8.50 -27.04
N LYS A 75 -8.78 -7.94 -28.26
CA LYS A 75 -10.02 -7.46 -28.87
C LYS A 75 -11.03 -8.59 -29.08
N THR A 76 -10.55 -9.77 -29.48
CA THR A 76 -11.39 -10.97 -29.68
C THR A 76 -11.60 -11.77 -28.39
N LYS A 77 -11.06 -11.32 -27.25
CA LYS A 77 -11.14 -11.97 -25.94
C LYS A 77 -10.57 -13.40 -25.92
N VAL A 78 -9.71 -13.75 -26.88
CA VAL A 78 -9.01 -15.01 -26.94
C VAL A 78 -7.86 -14.96 -25.94
N VAL A 79 -8.15 -15.39 -24.71
CA VAL A 79 -7.20 -15.41 -23.60
C VAL A 79 -7.06 -16.84 -23.10
N THR A 80 -6.09 -17.58 -23.64
CA THR A 80 -5.86 -19.00 -23.34
C THR A 80 -4.40 -19.27 -22.97
N LYS A 81 -4.12 -20.43 -22.36
CA LYS A 81 -2.75 -20.86 -22.04
C LYS A 81 -1.87 -20.92 -23.29
N ASN A 82 -2.36 -21.55 -24.37
CA ASN A 82 -1.60 -21.65 -25.63
C ASN A 82 -1.20 -20.29 -26.23
N SER A 83 -2.07 -19.29 -26.09
CA SER A 83 -1.80 -17.94 -26.60
C SER A 83 -0.88 -17.16 -25.66
N PHE A 84 -0.99 -17.35 -24.35
CA PHE A 84 -0.04 -16.86 -23.36
C PHE A 84 1.37 -17.43 -23.61
N ASP A 85 1.50 -18.76 -23.68
CA ASP A 85 2.78 -19.44 -23.89
C ASP A 85 3.44 -18.99 -25.21
N PHE A 86 2.62 -18.79 -26.26
CA PHE A 86 3.12 -18.27 -27.52
C PHE A 86 3.68 -16.84 -27.37
N ILE A 87 2.94 -15.92 -26.73
CA ILE A 87 3.40 -14.53 -26.49
C ILE A 87 4.67 -14.51 -25.62
N GLU A 88 4.73 -15.36 -24.60
CA GLU A 88 5.93 -15.51 -23.76
C GLU A 88 7.13 -16.01 -24.58
N SER A 89 6.92 -16.94 -25.51
CA SER A 89 8.00 -17.43 -26.39
C SER A 89 8.61 -16.34 -27.29
N LEU A 90 7.82 -15.32 -27.66
CA LEU A 90 8.29 -14.20 -28.48
C LEU A 90 9.31 -13.31 -27.75
N ASN A 91 9.36 -13.36 -26.42
CA ASN A 91 10.34 -12.62 -25.63
C ASN A 91 11.79 -13.12 -25.84
N ASN A 92 11.98 -14.25 -26.54
CA ASN A 92 13.28 -14.72 -26.99
C ASN A 92 13.83 -13.92 -28.20
N ILE A 93 12.97 -13.15 -28.90
CA ILE A 93 13.38 -12.27 -30.00
C ILE A 93 13.94 -10.96 -29.40
N PRO A 94 15.23 -10.63 -29.55
CA PRO A 94 15.85 -9.48 -28.87
C PRO A 94 15.16 -8.14 -29.16
N THR A 95 14.72 -7.92 -30.40
CA THR A 95 14.00 -6.71 -30.81
C THR A 95 12.70 -6.54 -30.03
N LEU A 96 11.93 -7.62 -29.82
CA LEU A 96 10.70 -7.58 -29.03
C LEU A 96 10.98 -7.46 -27.53
N LYS A 97 12.02 -8.13 -27.03
CA LYS A 97 12.42 -8.05 -25.62
C LYS A 97 12.73 -6.62 -25.19
N ASN A 98 13.35 -5.85 -26.09
CA ASN A 98 13.80 -4.49 -25.81
C ASN A 98 12.80 -3.40 -26.24
N ASP A 99 11.72 -3.75 -26.94
CA ASP A 99 10.72 -2.77 -27.41
C ASP A 99 9.65 -2.48 -26.35
N ASP A 100 9.55 -1.22 -25.94
CA ASP A 100 8.68 -0.79 -24.84
C ASP A 100 7.20 -0.96 -25.16
N PHE A 101 6.82 -0.76 -26.43
CA PHE A 101 5.44 -0.86 -26.86
C PHE A 101 4.98 -2.32 -26.84
N TYR A 102 5.76 -3.24 -27.43
CA TYR A 102 5.47 -4.66 -27.37
C TYR A 102 5.49 -5.18 -25.93
N GLN A 103 6.46 -4.80 -25.10
CA GLN A 103 6.49 -5.22 -23.69
C GLN A 103 5.25 -4.74 -22.92
N LEU A 104 4.75 -3.54 -23.22
CA LEU A 104 3.47 -3.09 -22.69
C LEU A 104 2.34 -4.01 -23.15
N LYS A 105 2.20 -4.29 -24.45
CA LYS A 105 1.18 -5.20 -25.01
C LYS A 105 1.21 -6.58 -24.36
N ARG A 106 2.40 -7.19 -24.29
CA ARG A 106 2.65 -8.45 -23.56
C ARG A 106 2.13 -8.38 -22.13
N THR A 107 2.39 -7.27 -21.44
CA THR A 107 1.90 -7.05 -20.07
C THR A 107 0.37 -6.96 -19.98
N GLN A 108 -0.28 -6.28 -20.93
CA GLN A 108 -1.75 -6.22 -20.97
C GLN A 108 -2.36 -7.60 -21.15
N TYR A 109 -1.75 -8.41 -22.03
CA TYR A 109 -2.17 -9.79 -22.25
C TYR A 109 -1.96 -10.68 -21.02
N ALA A 110 -0.78 -10.60 -20.39
CA ALA A 110 -0.48 -11.34 -19.17
C ALA A 110 -1.48 -11.00 -18.06
N HIS A 111 -1.82 -9.72 -17.87
CA HIS A 111 -2.86 -9.31 -16.93
C HIS A 111 -4.22 -9.92 -17.26
N ALA A 112 -4.65 -9.89 -18.52
CA ALA A 112 -5.91 -10.51 -18.93
C ALA A 112 -5.91 -12.03 -18.69
N PHE A 113 -4.76 -12.69 -18.89
CA PHE A 113 -4.58 -14.12 -18.64
C PHE A 113 -4.64 -14.45 -17.15
N PHE A 114 -3.84 -13.79 -16.32
CA PHE A 114 -3.81 -14.04 -14.89
C PHE A 114 -5.10 -13.63 -14.18
N LEU A 115 -5.88 -12.71 -14.71
CA LEU A 115 -7.22 -12.42 -14.20
C LEU A 115 -8.15 -13.65 -14.24
N LYS A 116 -7.98 -14.56 -15.22
CA LYS A 116 -8.78 -15.79 -15.38
C LYS A 116 -8.10 -17.02 -14.78
N CYS A 117 -6.79 -16.95 -14.54
CA CYS A 117 -5.93 -18.06 -14.18
C CYS A 117 -5.38 -17.80 -12.77
N LEU A 118 -6.19 -18.00 -11.72
CA LEU A 118 -5.74 -17.82 -10.34
C LEU A 118 -5.86 -19.11 -9.50
N ASN A 119 -5.62 -20.26 -10.12
CA ASN A 119 -5.36 -21.52 -9.41
C ASN A 119 -3.85 -21.66 -9.08
N THR A 120 -3.46 -22.73 -8.41
CA THR A 120 -2.06 -22.97 -7.98
C THR A 120 -1.07 -23.06 -9.15
N GLU A 121 -1.44 -23.68 -10.28
CA GLU A 121 -0.57 -23.79 -11.47
C GLU A 121 -0.25 -22.39 -12.03
N CYS A 122 -1.28 -21.54 -12.13
CA CYS A 122 -1.13 -20.20 -12.65
C CYS A 122 -0.24 -19.30 -11.77
N LEU A 123 -0.17 -19.57 -10.46
CA LEU A 123 0.69 -18.80 -9.55
C LEU A 123 2.18 -19.03 -9.86
N THR A 124 2.57 -20.26 -10.21
CA THR A 124 3.93 -20.57 -10.66
C THR A 124 4.24 -19.84 -11.97
N GLN A 125 3.32 -19.88 -12.94
CA GLN A 125 3.48 -19.14 -14.20
C GLN A 125 3.57 -17.63 -13.97
N PHE A 126 2.80 -17.10 -13.02
CA PHE A 126 2.85 -15.70 -12.63
C PHE A 126 4.23 -15.34 -12.07
N LYS A 127 4.80 -16.17 -11.19
CA LYS A 127 6.16 -15.96 -10.63
C LYS A 127 7.22 -15.92 -11.73
N GLU A 128 7.14 -16.81 -12.72
CA GLU A 128 8.07 -16.85 -13.86
C GLU A 128 7.94 -15.63 -14.76
N TYR A 129 6.70 -15.27 -15.12
CA TYR A 129 6.38 -14.04 -15.86
C TYR A 129 6.90 -12.82 -15.11
N TRP A 130 6.62 -12.73 -13.82
CA TRP A 130 7.01 -11.63 -12.94
C TRP A 130 8.53 -11.51 -12.82
N ARG A 131 9.32 -12.56 -13.01
CA ARG A 131 10.79 -12.46 -12.98
C ARG A 131 11.38 -11.83 -14.25
N THR A 132 10.68 -11.95 -15.38
CA THR A 132 11.20 -11.59 -16.70
C THR A 132 10.54 -10.38 -17.33
N SER A 133 9.38 -9.95 -16.82
CA SER A 133 8.64 -8.82 -17.40
C SER A 133 9.33 -7.47 -17.23
N LYS A 134 9.13 -6.59 -18.20
CA LYS A 134 9.46 -5.18 -18.01
C LYS A 134 8.45 -4.57 -17.04
N ARG A 135 8.94 -3.77 -16.09
CA ARG A 135 8.08 -3.14 -15.08
C ARG A 135 7.24 -2.02 -15.69
N ASN A 136 5.99 -1.95 -15.26
CA ASN A 136 5.10 -0.86 -15.59
C ASN A 136 4.22 -0.58 -14.36
N PRO A 137 4.32 0.60 -13.71
CA PRO A 137 3.64 0.84 -12.44
C PRO A 137 2.13 0.60 -12.44
N GLU A 138 1.45 0.90 -13.54
CA GLU A 138 0.00 0.68 -13.67
C GLU A 138 -0.35 -0.81 -13.63
N TYR A 139 0.38 -1.61 -14.39
CA TYR A 139 0.15 -3.05 -14.42
C TYR A 139 0.73 -3.77 -13.20
N ASP A 140 1.85 -3.31 -12.66
CA ASP A 140 2.42 -3.81 -11.40
C ASP A 140 1.41 -3.65 -10.26
N PHE A 141 0.72 -2.51 -10.20
CA PHE A 141 -0.38 -2.27 -9.27
C PHE A 141 -1.57 -3.22 -9.52
N LYS A 142 -2.00 -3.38 -10.78
CA LYS A 142 -3.07 -4.33 -11.14
C LYS A 142 -2.73 -5.78 -10.74
N PHE A 143 -1.49 -6.21 -10.96
CA PHE A 143 -1.04 -7.53 -10.53
C PHE A 143 -1.02 -7.66 -9.02
N TYR A 144 -0.55 -6.64 -8.30
CA TYR A 144 -0.65 -6.59 -6.84
C TYR A 144 -2.10 -6.76 -6.36
N GLU A 145 -3.08 -6.13 -7.01
CA GLU A 145 -4.49 -6.31 -6.66
C GLU A 145 -4.99 -7.75 -6.86
N LEU A 146 -4.47 -8.47 -7.87
CA LEU A 146 -4.82 -9.87 -8.11
C LEU A 146 -4.24 -10.83 -7.06
N ILE A 147 -3.03 -10.53 -6.56
CA ILE A 147 -2.27 -11.43 -5.69
C ILE A 147 -2.38 -11.10 -4.19
N ARG A 148 -2.84 -9.89 -3.82
CA ARG A 148 -2.76 -9.36 -2.44
C ARG A 148 -3.36 -10.23 -1.35
N SER A 149 -4.32 -11.08 -1.70
CA SER A 149 -5.02 -11.97 -0.78
C SER A 149 -4.61 -13.44 -0.93
N ARG A 150 -3.56 -13.73 -1.71
CA ARG A 150 -3.21 -15.08 -2.16
C ARG A 150 -1.79 -15.50 -1.81
N ASP A 151 -0.83 -14.59 -1.93
CA ASP A 151 0.60 -14.89 -1.72
C ASP A 151 1.29 -13.66 -1.11
N GLU A 152 1.58 -13.74 0.19
CA GLU A 152 2.19 -12.65 0.95
C GLU A 152 3.61 -12.34 0.46
N ASP A 153 4.42 -13.35 0.16
CA ASP A 153 5.80 -13.17 -0.31
C ASP A 153 5.84 -12.41 -1.64
N LEU A 154 4.92 -12.74 -2.55
CA LEU A 154 4.77 -11.98 -3.79
C LEU A 154 4.33 -10.55 -3.53
N VAL A 155 3.40 -10.30 -2.59
CA VAL A 155 3.01 -8.92 -2.23
C VAL A 155 4.23 -8.10 -1.84
N GLN A 156 5.08 -8.63 -0.98
CA GLN A 156 6.29 -7.93 -0.52
C GLN A 156 7.25 -7.63 -1.69
N THR A 157 7.25 -8.48 -2.72
CA THR A 157 8.08 -8.30 -3.92
C THR A 157 7.48 -7.28 -4.90
N ILE A 158 6.16 -7.29 -5.12
CA ILE A 158 5.50 -6.42 -6.10
C ILE A 158 5.37 -4.98 -5.57
N LEU A 159 5.00 -4.83 -4.30
CA LEU A 159 4.63 -3.55 -3.69
C LEU A 159 5.67 -2.45 -4.00
N PRO A 160 6.99 -2.66 -3.80
CA PRO A 160 8.01 -1.64 -4.04
C PRO A 160 8.09 -1.10 -5.47
N HIS A 161 7.60 -1.83 -6.48
CA HIS A 161 7.74 -1.42 -7.88
C HIS A 161 6.87 -0.20 -8.22
N PHE A 162 5.62 -0.18 -7.79
CA PHE A 162 4.73 0.94 -8.06
C PHE A 162 4.84 2.03 -6.99
N THR A 163 5.13 1.70 -5.73
CA THR A 163 5.32 2.68 -4.64
C THR A 163 6.62 3.48 -4.75
N LYS A 164 7.62 3.00 -5.51
CA LYS A 164 8.85 3.74 -5.80
C LYS A 164 8.84 4.45 -7.16
N SER A 165 7.80 4.24 -7.96
CA SER A 165 7.66 4.86 -9.28
C SER A 165 7.42 6.37 -9.17
N ASN A 166 7.70 7.12 -10.23
CA ASN A 166 7.40 8.55 -10.34
C ASN A 166 5.89 8.89 -10.31
N VAL A 167 5.02 7.89 -10.38
CA VAL A 167 3.55 8.02 -10.35
C VAL A 167 2.95 7.35 -9.11
N SER A 168 3.75 7.06 -8.09
CA SER A 168 3.37 6.31 -6.88
C SER A 168 2.19 6.92 -6.10
N GLN A 169 2.03 8.24 -6.16
CA GLN A 169 0.95 8.99 -5.51
C GLN A 169 -0.47 8.52 -5.87
N PHE A 170 -0.67 7.95 -7.06
CA PHE A 170 -1.98 7.44 -7.50
C PHE A 170 -2.35 6.09 -6.87
N TYR A 171 -1.38 5.41 -6.29
CA TYR A 171 -1.55 4.06 -5.73
C TYR A 171 -1.44 4.05 -4.21
N CYS A 172 -0.55 4.86 -3.63
CA CYS A 172 -0.23 4.77 -2.21
C CYS A 172 -1.34 5.25 -1.26
N ASN A 173 -2.19 6.18 -1.69
CA ASN A 173 -3.33 6.66 -0.91
C ASN A 173 -4.44 5.62 -0.68
N LYS A 174 -4.33 4.41 -1.26
CA LYS A 174 -5.32 3.33 -1.09
C LYS A 174 -5.15 2.67 0.27
N LYS A 175 -6.22 2.56 1.06
CA LYS A 175 -6.20 2.03 2.44
C LYS A 175 -5.47 0.68 2.60
N TYR A 176 -5.61 -0.21 1.63
CA TYR A 176 -4.97 -1.52 1.64
C TYR A 176 -3.48 -1.46 1.27
N VAL A 177 -3.07 -0.52 0.41
CA VAL A 177 -1.65 -0.25 0.15
C VAL A 177 -0.99 0.34 1.39
N ILE A 178 -1.64 1.29 2.07
CA ILE A 178 -1.16 1.84 3.34
C ILE A 178 -0.95 0.72 4.36
N LYS A 179 -1.94 -0.18 4.50
CA LYS A 179 -1.84 -1.32 5.42
C LYS A 179 -0.64 -2.20 5.08
N ASP A 180 -0.57 -2.70 3.85
CA ASP A 180 0.47 -3.65 3.47
C ASP A 180 1.87 -3.02 3.53
N LEU A 181 2.00 -1.72 3.26
CA LEU A 181 3.28 -1.01 3.40
C LEU A 181 3.68 -0.85 4.88
N LEU A 182 2.74 -0.56 5.78
CA LEU A 182 3.00 -0.53 7.21
C LEU A 182 3.42 -1.91 7.73
N ASP A 183 2.76 -2.97 7.28
CA ASP A 183 3.09 -4.35 7.65
C ASP A 183 4.50 -4.73 7.13
N LEU A 184 4.81 -4.39 5.87
CA LEU A 184 6.12 -4.63 5.24
C LEU A 184 7.27 -3.86 5.94
N THR A 185 6.98 -2.68 6.47
CA THR A 185 7.99 -1.82 7.11
C THR A 185 8.10 -2.02 8.63
N ASP A 186 7.16 -2.72 9.27
CA ASP A 186 7.11 -2.89 10.73
C ASP A 186 8.39 -3.55 11.28
N ALA A 187 8.72 -4.76 10.84
CA ALA A 187 9.88 -5.49 11.33
C ALA A 187 11.23 -4.80 11.01
N PRO A 188 11.47 -4.30 9.79
CA PRO A 188 12.67 -3.52 9.49
C PRO A 188 12.81 -2.25 10.33
N LEU A 189 11.73 -1.50 10.54
CA LEU A 189 11.78 -0.29 11.35
C LEU A 189 12.07 -0.62 12.81
N ARG A 190 11.42 -1.62 13.41
CA ARG A 190 11.67 -2.00 14.82
C ARG A 190 13.14 -2.29 15.15
N LYS A 191 13.94 -2.70 14.16
CA LYS A 191 15.37 -3.03 14.32
C LYS A 191 16.32 -1.84 14.13
N GLU A 192 15.80 -0.68 13.76
CA GLU A 192 16.57 0.49 13.34
C GLU A 192 16.28 1.69 14.25
N THR A 193 17.13 2.73 14.26
CA THR A 193 16.87 3.98 15.00
C THR A 193 15.90 4.92 14.26
N ILE A 194 15.39 5.95 14.95
CA ILE A 194 14.54 6.95 14.30
C ILE A 194 15.31 7.68 13.20
N GLU A 195 16.58 8.06 13.41
CA GLU A 195 17.36 8.78 12.39
C GLU A 195 17.52 7.98 11.10
N ASN A 196 17.71 6.66 11.20
CA ASN A 196 17.89 5.77 10.04
C ASN A 196 16.58 5.27 9.42
N SER A 197 15.42 5.70 9.93
CA SER A 197 14.11 5.26 9.43
C SER A 197 13.89 5.61 7.95
N SER A 198 14.46 6.72 7.49
CA SER A 198 14.34 7.16 6.09
C SER A 198 14.98 6.15 5.12
N VAL A 199 16.12 5.56 5.49
CA VAL A 199 16.81 4.54 4.70
C VAL A 199 15.95 3.30 4.56
N VAL A 200 15.29 2.87 5.65
CA VAL A 200 14.39 1.72 5.64
C VAL A 200 13.17 1.99 4.77
N VAL A 201 12.47 3.11 4.97
CA VAL A 201 11.25 3.46 4.21
C VAL A 201 11.56 3.60 2.72
N ASN A 202 12.67 4.24 2.36
CA ASN A 202 13.09 4.45 0.97
C ASN A 202 13.41 3.16 0.20
N ARG A 203 13.62 2.03 0.90
CA ARG A 203 13.73 0.71 0.23
C ARG A 203 12.42 0.29 -0.40
N TYR A 204 11.29 0.67 0.20
CA TYR A 204 9.95 0.19 -0.13
C TYR A 204 9.03 1.23 -0.76
N ALA A 205 9.23 2.51 -0.51
CA ALA A 205 8.39 3.58 -1.05
C ALA A 205 9.20 4.85 -1.26
N ASN A 206 8.84 5.66 -2.26
CA ASN A 206 9.47 6.97 -2.45
C ASN A 206 8.71 8.09 -1.73
N LYS A 207 9.29 9.29 -1.73
CA LYS A 207 8.71 10.48 -1.10
C LYS A 207 7.28 10.77 -1.54
N LEU A 208 6.99 10.74 -2.86
CA LEU A 208 5.65 11.01 -3.41
C LEU A 208 4.60 10.03 -2.87
N CYS A 209 4.96 8.76 -2.72
CA CYS A 209 4.10 7.72 -2.15
C CYS A 209 3.74 8.07 -0.71
N ILE A 210 4.75 8.37 0.10
CA ILE A 210 4.57 8.68 1.52
C ILE A 210 3.77 9.98 1.73
N GLU A 211 4.07 11.01 0.95
CA GLU A 211 3.32 12.29 0.99
C GLU A 211 1.85 12.09 0.65
N SER A 212 1.51 11.23 -0.32
CA SER A 212 0.12 10.94 -0.69
C SER A 212 -0.69 10.26 0.43
N MET A 213 -0.02 9.63 1.41
CA MET A 213 -0.65 8.96 2.55
C MET A 213 -0.70 9.83 3.82
N LYS A 214 -0.15 11.05 3.77
CA LYS A 214 0.08 11.90 4.95
C LYS A 214 -1.17 12.05 5.82
N GLU A 215 -2.28 12.49 5.25
CA GLU A 215 -3.51 12.80 6.00
C GLU A 215 -4.06 11.55 6.72
N ASP A 216 -4.12 10.42 6.02
CA ASP A 216 -4.57 9.13 6.58
C ASP A 216 -3.65 8.66 7.72
N LEU A 217 -2.34 8.84 7.55
CA LEU A 217 -1.34 8.45 8.55
C LEU A 217 -1.38 9.36 9.78
N ILE A 218 -1.52 10.68 9.61
CA ILE A 218 -1.67 11.62 10.72
C ILE A 218 -2.95 11.34 11.49
N ALA A 219 -4.07 11.09 10.80
CA ALA A 219 -5.33 10.72 11.43
C ALA A 219 -5.20 9.44 12.28
N LYS A 220 -4.53 8.41 11.76
CA LYS A 220 -4.23 7.18 12.52
C LYS A 220 -3.28 7.43 13.69
N LEU A 221 -2.26 8.26 13.50
CA LEU A 221 -1.28 8.59 14.54
C LEU A 221 -1.93 9.28 15.75
N LYS A 222 -2.86 10.21 15.49
CA LYS A 222 -3.58 10.98 16.50
C LYS A 222 -4.80 10.26 17.09
N SER A 223 -5.23 9.15 16.51
CA SER A 223 -6.42 8.44 16.98
C SER A 223 -6.13 7.64 18.25
N PRO A 224 -6.89 7.81 19.34
CA PRO A 224 -6.74 6.97 20.54
C PRO A 224 -7.08 5.50 20.28
N LYS A 225 -7.84 5.19 19.21
CA LYS A 225 -8.23 3.82 18.86
C LYS A 225 -7.09 2.98 18.26
N VAL A 226 -5.94 3.58 17.95
CA VAL A 226 -4.79 2.88 17.36
C VAL A 226 -3.77 2.57 18.44
N GLU A 227 -3.37 1.30 18.53
CA GLU A 227 -2.38 0.84 19.50
C GLU A 227 -0.99 1.50 19.32
N ASN A 228 -0.29 1.72 20.44
CA ASN A 228 1.05 2.30 20.48
C ASN A 228 2.07 1.57 19.59
N SER A 229 1.96 0.25 19.45
CA SER A 229 2.81 -0.58 18.59
C SER A 229 2.75 -0.16 17.12
N LYS A 230 1.55 0.17 16.62
CA LYS A 230 1.30 0.63 15.25
C LYS A 230 1.63 2.11 15.09
N LYS A 231 1.29 2.93 16.10
CA LYS A 231 1.64 4.36 16.10
C LYS A 231 3.14 4.59 16.03
N HIS A 232 3.95 3.72 16.64
CA HIS A 232 5.41 3.75 16.53
C HIS A 232 5.86 3.75 15.06
N ILE A 233 5.36 2.82 14.27
CA ILE A 233 5.72 2.68 12.85
C ILE A 233 5.27 3.90 12.05
N ILE A 234 4.02 4.33 12.26
CA ILE A 234 3.46 5.51 11.59
C ILE A 234 4.27 6.76 11.91
N PHE A 235 4.59 6.97 13.19
CA PHE A 235 5.40 8.12 13.63
C PHE A 235 6.75 8.14 12.94
N ARG A 236 7.45 7.00 12.90
CA ARG A 236 8.77 6.90 12.28
C ARG A 236 8.73 7.14 10.79
N LEU A 237 7.73 6.59 10.11
CA LEU A 237 7.52 6.83 8.69
C LEU A 237 7.30 8.32 8.42
N LEU A 238 6.36 8.97 9.12
CA LEU A 238 6.07 10.40 8.93
C LEU A 238 7.25 11.30 9.32
N LYS A 239 7.92 11.00 10.44
CA LYS A 239 9.06 11.76 10.94
C LYS A 239 10.26 11.67 10.00
N SER A 240 10.50 10.50 9.41
CA SER A 240 11.61 10.27 8.48
C SER A 240 11.51 11.10 7.19
N HIS A 241 10.34 11.66 6.89
CA HIS A 241 10.09 12.48 5.71
C HIS A 241 9.62 13.90 6.07
N HIS A 242 9.81 14.31 7.33
CA HIS A 242 9.45 15.65 7.81
C HIS A 242 7.98 16.02 7.57
N LEU A 243 7.07 15.05 7.69
CA LEU A 243 5.64 15.24 7.44
C LEU A 243 4.83 15.57 8.71
N LEU A 244 5.49 15.65 9.86
CA LEU A 244 4.90 16.05 11.13
C LEU A 244 5.24 17.50 11.43
N ASN A 245 4.23 18.29 11.76
CA ASN A 245 4.45 19.59 12.39
C ASN A 245 4.56 19.46 13.93
N ALA A 246 4.84 20.56 14.62
CA ALA A 246 5.02 20.56 16.06
C ALA A 246 3.74 20.13 16.83
N GLU A 247 2.56 20.49 16.33
CA GLU A 247 1.27 20.13 16.92
C GLU A 247 0.98 18.63 16.75
N ASP A 248 1.31 18.07 15.58
CA ASP A 248 1.19 16.63 15.33
C ASP A 248 2.04 15.83 16.32
N GLU A 249 3.28 16.28 16.54
CA GLU A 249 4.18 15.67 17.51
C GLU A 249 3.67 15.82 18.95
N ASP A 250 3.15 16.98 19.34
CA ASP A 250 2.62 17.21 20.68
C ASP A 250 1.45 16.29 21.01
N ILE A 251 0.48 16.21 20.10
CA ILE A 251 -0.70 15.36 20.25
C ILE A 251 -0.25 13.89 20.33
N PHE A 252 0.52 13.43 19.35
CA PHE A 252 0.95 12.03 19.31
C PHE A 252 1.77 11.63 20.55
N LEU A 253 2.80 12.40 20.90
CA LEU A 253 3.71 12.04 21.98
C LEU A 253 3.02 12.11 23.36
N THR A 254 2.07 13.03 23.53
CA THR A 254 1.26 13.07 24.75
C THR A 254 0.30 11.89 24.82
N LEU A 255 -0.39 11.57 23.72
CA LEU A 255 -1.22 10.36 23.62
C LEU A 255 -0.40 9.10 23.92
N TYR A 256 0.80 8.99 23.35
CA TYR A 256 1.67 7.84 23.57
C TYR A 256 1.97 7.59 25.06
N ILE A 257 2.13 8.65 25.85
CA ILE A 257 2.32 8.58 27.30
C ILE A 257 1.02 8.22 28.03
N LEU A 258 -0.10 8.82 27.63
CA LEU A 258 -1.40 8.57 28.26
C LEU A 258 -1.90 7.14 28.02
N GLN A 259 -1.55 6.55 26.87
CA GLN A 259 -2.00 5.21 26.45
C GLN A 259 -1.09 4.07 26.91
N GLY A 260 -0.19 4.31 27.86
CA GLY A 260 0.75 3.30 28.33
C GLY A 260 1.95 3.13 27.37
N PRO A 261 3.03 3.90 27.55
CA PRO A 261 4.15 3.91 26.62
C PRO A 261 4.98 2.63 26.71
N ILE A 262 5.58 2.25 25.59
CA ILE A 262 6.61 1.20 25.52
C ILE A 262 7.97 1.87 25.70
N VAL A 263 8.84 1.28 26.53
CA VAL A 263 10.19 1.78 26.76
C VAL A 263 10.98 1.76 25.44
N GLY A 264 11.66 2.86 25.13
CA GLY A 264 12.45 3.00 23.91
C GLY A 264 12.63 4.46 23.52
N GLU A 265 13.13 4.68 22.31
CA GLU A 265 13.47 6.01 21.80
C GLU A 265 12.27 6.96 21.75
N ILE A 266 11.11 6.49 21.29
CA ILE A 266 9.87 7.29 21.28
C ILE A 266 9.43 7.67 22.70
N PHE A 267 9.61 6.80 23.68
CA PHE A 267 9.30 7.15 25.07
C PHE A 267 10.18 8.30 25.56
N ASN A 268 11.49 8.26 25.26
CA ASN A 268 12.40 9.35 25.62
C ASN A 268 12.01 10.66 24.92
N LEU A 269 11.64 10.59 23.63
CA LEU A 269 11.13 11.75 22.89
C LEU A 269 9.85 12.31 23.53
N ALA A 270 8.90 11.43 23.89
CA ALA A 270 7.65 11.85 24.48
C ALA A 270 7.84 12.48 25.87
N TRP A 271 8.72 11.87 26.68
CA TRP A 271 9.09 12.38 28.00
C TRP A 271 9.67 13.79 27.86
N ASN A 272 10.69 13.96 27.03
CA ASN A 272 11.31 15.26 26.78
C ASN A 272 10.31 16.28 26.21
N ARG A 273 9.40 15.84 25.34
CA ARG A 273 8.38 16.72 24.76
C ARG A 273 7.45 17.31 25.81
N LEU A 274 6.96 16.52 26.76
CA LEU A 274 6.16 17.02 27.88
C LEU A 274 6.94 18.04 28.74
N SER A 275 8.23 17.80 28.98
CA SER A 275 9.08 18.79 29.66
C SER A 275 9.08 20.14 28.93
N LEU A 276 9.26 20.12 27.61
CA LEU A 276 9.25 21.33 26.79
C LEU A 276 7.88 22.02 26.79
N LEU A 277 6.79 21.24 26.71
CA LEU A 277 5.42 21.75 26.81
C LEU A 277 5.17 22.48 28.14
N SER A 278 5.78 22.03 29.24
CA SER A 278 5.62 22.70 30.54
C SER A 278 6.13 24.14 30.58
N GLN A 279 6.99 24.53 29.64
CA GLN A 279 7.53 25.89 29.54
C GLN A 279 6.65 26.84 28.70
N ASP A 280 5.63 26.32 28.00
CA ASP A 280 4.75 27.10 27.12
C ASP A 280 3.28 26.83 27.43
N TYR A 281 2.67 27.76 28.18
CA TYR A 281 1.26 27.65 28.57
C TYR A 281 0.30 27.65 27.36
N SER A 282 0.53 28.52 26.37
CA SER A 282 -0.34 28.63 25.19
C SER A 282 -0.35 27.32 24.42
N ARG A 283 0.83 26.73 24.21
CA ARG A 283 0.98 25.44 23.55
C ARG A 283 0.30 24.30 24.31
N ARG A 284 0.37 24.28 25.65
CA ARG A 284 -0.41 23.32 26.46
C ARG A 284 -1.91 23.51 26.34
N GLN A 285 -2.40 24.76 26.30
CA GLN A 285 -3.83 25.02 26.12
C GLN A 285 -4.32 24.58 24.73
N ASN A 286 -3.49 24.74 23.69
CA ASN A 286 -3.80 24.22 22.35
C ASN A 286 -3.88 22.69 22.35
N LEU A 287 -2.87 22.04 22.94
CA LEU A 287 -2.84 20.59 23.09
C LEU A 287 -4.05 20.08 23.90
N LEU A 288 -4.38 20.73 25.02
CA LEU A 288 -5.53 20.39 25.84
C LEU A 288 -6.80 20.43 24.98
N ARG A 289 -7.05 21.55 24.28
CA ARG A 289 -8.21 21.71 23.40
C ARG A 289 -8.33 20.60 22.36
N ALA A 290 -7.21 20.10 21.83
CA ALA A 290 -7.20 18.98 20.90
C ALA A 290 -7.55 17.64 21.59
N LEU A 291 -6.94 17.36 22.75
CA LEU A 291 -7.18 16.13 23.50
C LEU A 291 -8.61 16.05 24.07
N THR A 292 -9.25 17.17 24.39
CA THR A 292 -10.62 17.20 24.91
C THR A 292 -11.69 16.93 23.85
N GLN A 293 -11.34 16.85 22.56
CA GLN A 293 -12.29 16.52 21.49
C GLN A 293 -12.53 15.01 21.35
N PHE A 294 -11.78 14.16 22.06
CA PHE A 294 -12.00 12.73 22.00
C PHE A 294 -13.19 12.31 22.85
N ASP A 295 -14.06 11.46 22.29
CA ASP A 295 -15.20 10.88 23.01
C ASP A 295 -14.78 10.12 24.27
N LEU A 296 -13.67 9.38 24.17
CA LEU A 296 -13.00 8.71 25.28
C LEU A 296 -11.66 9.41 25.52
N LEU A 297 -11.51 9.99 26.70
CA LEU A 297 -10.28 10.65 27.10
C LEU A 297 -9.19 9.60 27.38
N PRO A 298 -8.00 9.73 26.77
CA PRO A 298 -6.88 8.83 27.01
C PRO A 298 -6.46 8.80 28.49
N GLY A 299 -6.38 7.61 29.06
CA GLY A 299 -6.17 7.42 30.50
C GLY A 299 -5.62 6.06 30.87
N GLU A 300 -5.24 5.22 29.90
CA GLU A 300 -4.85 3.83 30.07
C GLU A 300 -3.62 3.69 30.98
N ILE A 301 -2.76 4.71 31.06
CA ILE A 301 -1.66 4.75 32.02
C ILE A 301 -2.13 4.71 33.48
N PHE A 302 -3.31 5.26 33.79
CA PHE A 302 -3.85 5.32 35.16
C PHE A 302 -4.21 3.94 35.71
N SER A 303 -4.57 2.99 34.84
CA SER A 303 -4.88 1.60 35.19
C SER A 303 -3.71 0.64 34.96
N HIS A 304 -2.51 1.16 34.66
CA HIS A 304 -1.35 0.32 34.33
C HIS A 304 -0.96 -0.62 35.49
N PRO A 305 -0.70 -1.92 35.23
CA PRO A 305 -0.48 -2.94 36.27
C PRO A 305 0.80 -2.72 37.08
N ASP A 306 1.88 -2.26 36.43
CA ASP A 306 3.08 -1.80 37.12
C ASP A 306 2.81 -0.44 37.79
N GLN A 307 2.59 -0.49 39.10
CA GLN A 307 2.29 0.69 39.92
C GLN A 307 3.45 1.69 39.94
N LYS A 308 4.70 1.23 39.94
CA LYS A 308 5.86 2.14 39.97
C LYS A 308 5.95 2.92 38.66
N LYS A 309 5.75 2.23 37.54
CA LYS A 309 5.70 2.86 36.21
C LYS A 309 4.54 3.85 36.11
N ARG A 310 3.33 3.44 36.50
CA ARG A 310 2.16 4.33 36.56
C ARG A 310 2.47 5.58 37.37
N ASP A 311 2.87 5.40 38.63
CA ASP A 311 3.02 6.50 39.56
C ASP A 311 4.10 7.49 39.10
N THR A 312 5.17 6.98 38.48
CA THR A 312 6.23 7.81 37.89
C THR A 312 5.70 8.65 36.73
N ILE A 313 4.99 8.03 35.79
CA ILE A 313 4.48 8.73 34.60
C ILE A 313 3.36 9.71 34.98
N VAL A 314 2.43 9.33 35.85
CA VAL A 314 1.34 10.22 36.27
C VAL A 314 1.89 11.42 37.06
N SER A 315 2.88 11.20 37.93
CA SER A 315 3.58 12.30 38.60
C SER A 315 4.26 13.25 37.61
N TYR A 316 4.85 12.69 36.55
CA TYR A 316 5.48 13.47 35.50
C TYR A 316 4.46 14.31 34.70
N ILE A 317 3.32 13.71 34.33
CA ILE A 317 2.20 14.43 33.71
C ILE A 317 1.71 15.53 34.63
N GLY A 318 1.47 15.26 35.91
CA GLY A 318 0.98 16.26 36.87
C GLY A 318 1.95 17.43 37.06
N LYS A 319 3.26 17.21 36.91
CA LYS A 319 4.27 18.28 36.95
C LYS A 319 4.30 19.13 35.68
N HIS A 320 4.14 18.50 34.51
CA HIS A 320 4.43 19.15 33.22
C HIS A 320 3.18 19.53 32.40
N PHE A 321 2.05 18.89 32.66
CA PHE A 321 0.76 19.14 32.02
C PHE A 321 -0.42 18.88 33.00
N PRO A 322 -0.45 19.57 34.16
CA PRO A 322 -1.49 19.38 35.19
C PRO A 322 -2.91 19.63 34.67
N GLU A 323 -3.06 20.51 33.69
CA GLU A 323 -4.37 20.92 33.14
C GLU A 323 -5.14 19.73 32.55
N TYR A 324 -4.42 18.73 32.00
CA TYR A 324 -5.04 17.51 31.49
C TYR A 324 -5.63 16.65 32.61
N LEU A 325 -4.90 16.45 33.71
CA LEU A 325 -5.37 15.66 34.85
C LEU A 325 -6.60 16.31 35.51
N ASP A 326 -6.56 17.63 35.67
CA ASP A 326 -7.69 18.39 36.20
C ASP A 326 -8.92 18.28 35.28
N PHE A 327 -8.75 18.39 33.96
CA PHE A 327 -9.84 18.22 33.01
C PHE A 327 -10.42 16.81 33.02
N TYR A 328 -9.56 15.79 33.03
CA TYR A 328 -9.96 14.38 33.08
C TYR A 328 -10.82 14.11 34.32
N VAL A 329 -10.37 14.55 35.51
CA VAL A 329 -11.12 14.36 36.76
C VAL A 329 -12.42 15.16 36.79
N ARG A 330 -12.44 16.40 36.28
CA ARG A 330 -13.68 17.18 36.19
C ARG A 330 -14.72 16.52 35.29
N THR A 331 -14.29 15.99 34.15
CA THR A 331 -15.17 15.26 33.23
C THR A 331 -15.73 14.00 33.89
N CYS A 332 -14.89 13.28 34.64
CA CYS A 332 -15.32 12.14 35.45
C CYS A 332 -16.37 12.50 36.51
N ILE A 333 -16.16 13.60 37.25
CA ILE A 333 -17.12 14.08 38.26
C ILE A 333 -18.45 14.47 37.59
N GLN A 334 -18.39 15.15 36.46
CA GLN A 334 -19.58 15.55 35.68
C GLN A 334 -20.38 14.32 35.23
N TYR A 335 -19.71 13.31 34.67
CA TYR A 335 -20.31 12.03 34.29
C TYR A 335 -21.00 11.36 35.49
N PHE A 336 -20.30 11.16 36.61
CA PHE A 336 -20.90 10.54 37.80
C PHE A 336 -22.02 11.37 38.44
N SER A 337 -22.03 12.69 38.22
CA SER A 337 -23.10 13.58 38.70
C SER A 337 -24.28 13.70 37.74
N GLY A 338 -24.28 12.96 36.62
CA GLY A 338 -25.31 13.06 35.57
C GLY A 338 -25.36 14.43 34.88
N LYS A 339 -24.23 15.15 34.83
CA LYS A 339 -24.13 16.49 34.22
C LYS A 339 -23.36 16.41 32.91
N GLY A 340 -23.99 16.80 31.81
CA GLY A 340 -23.40 16.78 30.46
C GLY A 340 -24.07 15.75 29.56
N ASP A 341 -23.63 15.70 28.30
CA ASP A 341 -24.10 14.73 27.31
C ASP A 341 -22.96 13.75 26.99
N TYR A 342 -23.21 12.47 27.19
CA TYR A 342 -22.24 11.39 27.05
C TYR A 342 -22.87 10.21 26.30
N PRO A 343 -23.19 10.37 25.00
CA PRO A 343 -23.96 9.39 24.24
C PRO A 343 -23.25 8.04 24.08
N LEU A 344 -21.92 8.01 24.26
CA LEU A 344 -21.08 6.82 24.16
C LEU A 344 -20.68 6.23 25.54
N GLY A 345 -21.31 6.70 26.62
CA GLY A 345 -21.04 6.24 27.98
C GLY A 345 -19.91 7.01 28.69
N ASN A 346 -19.25 6.38 29.66
CA ASN A 346 -18.23 7.03 30.49
C ASN A 346 -17.03 7.50 29.64
N PRO A 347 -16.77 8.82 29.52
CA PRO A 347 -15.65 9.37 28.76
C PRO A 347 -14.29 9.14 29.43
N THR A 348 -14.26 8.74 30.70
CA THR A 348 -13.05 8.59 31.53
C THR A 348 -13.02 7.22 32.19
N LEU A 349 -12.72 6.19 31.41
CA LEU A 349 -12.81 4.79 31.84
C LEU A 349 -11.91 4.48 33.05
N GLU A 350 -10.74 5.10 33.12
CA GLU A 350 -9.72 4.86 34.16
C GLU A 350 -9.76 5.87 35.31
N CYS A 351 -10.82 6.68 35.43
CA CYS A 351 -10.94 7.67 36.49
C CYS A 351 -10.84 7.07 37.89
N ASP A 352 -11.46 5.92 38.11
CA ASP A 352 -11.45 5.26 39.41
C ASP A 352 -10.03 4.90 39.85
N ASP A 353 -9.22 4.37 38.91
CA ASP A 353 -7.84 3.99 39.14
C ASP A 353 -6.96 5.22 39.40
N LEU A 354 -7.15 6.29 38.61
CA LEU A 354 -6.48 7.58 38.83
C LEU A 354 -6.79 8.11 40.23
N MET A 355 -8.06 8.18 40.62
CA MET A 355 -8.47 8.75 41.90
C MET A 355 -8.04 7.89 43.08
N LYS A 356 -8.06 6.56 42.94
CA LYS A 356 -7.53 5.64 43.95
C LYS A 356 -6.02 5.84 44.14
N ALA A 357 -5.27 5.97 43.04
CA ALA A 357 -3.83 6.20 43.10
C ALA A 357 -3.48 7.62 43.59
N ALA A 358 -4.32 8.62 43.33
CA ALA A 358 -4.10 10.01 43.72
C ALA A 358 -4.40 10.31 45.20
N LYS A 359 -5.05 9.40 45.96
CA LYS A 359 -5.49 9.64 47.35
C LYS A 359 -4.43 10.27 48.26
N LYS A 360 -3.19 9.79 48.18
CA LYS A 360 -2.06 10.25 49.02
C LYS A 360 -1.05 11.09 48.24
N ARG A 361 -1.40 11.58 47.06
CA ARG A 361 -0.48 12.22 46.12
C ARG A 361 -1.01 13.57 45.68
N SER A 362 -0.10 14.49 45.37
CA SER A 362 -0.42 15.85 44.92
C SER A 362 -0.67 15.95 43.42
N TRP A 363 -1.08 14.87 42.75
CA TRP A 363 -1.36 14.87 41.32
C TRP A 363 -2.64 15.61 40.96
N ILE A 364 -3.64 15.53 41.84
CA ILE A 364 -4.98 16.10 41.68
C ILE A 364 -5.22 17.05 42.85
N GLN A 365 -5.84 18.19 42.58
CA GLN A 365 -6.20 19.18 43.59
C GLN A 365 -7.21 18.60 44.60
N ASP A 366 -7.07 18.95 45.89
CA ASP A 366 -7.85 18.31 46.96
C ASP A 366 -9.36 18.57 46.85
N HIS A 367 -9.77 19.74 46.35
CA HIS A 367 -11.19 20.02 46.12
C HIS A 367 -11.81 19.08 45.07
N LEU A 368 -11.06 18.68 44.04
CA LEU A 368 -11.53 17.69 43.05
C LEU A 368 -11.65 16.30 43.67
N LYS A 369 -10.74 15.90 44.57
CA LYS A 369 -10.83 14.62 45.31
C LYS A 369 -12.08 14.55 46.18
N ILE A 370 -12.42 15.67 46.85
CA ILE A 370 -13.63 15.79 47.67
C ILE A 370 -14.87 15.69 46.79
N GLN A 371 -14.93 16.45 45.68
CA GLN A 371 -16.05 16.43 44.74
C GLN A 371 -16.30 15.03 44.17
N TYR A 372 -15.26 14.34 43.74
CA TYR A 372 -15.34 12.96 43.24
C TYR A 372 -15.88 11.97 44.30
N SER A 373 -15.44 12.11 45.55
CA SER A 373 -15.94 11.26 46.64
C SER A 373 -17.42 11.52 46.95
N GLY A 374 -17.91 12.75 46.67
CA GLY A 374 -19.31 13.11 46.78
C GLY A 374 -20.16 12.59 45.62
N SER A 375 -19.65 12.62 44.38
CA SER A 375 -20.40 12.21 43.19
C SER A 375 -20.65 10.70 43.12
N LYS A 376 -19.82 9.87 43.74
CA LYS A 376 -19.99 8.41 43.79
C LYS A 376 -21.03 7.90 44.80
N LYS A 377 -21.59 8.77 45.63
CA LYS A 377 -22.57 8.41 46.67
C LYS A 377 -24.03 8.50 46.19
N LEU A 378 -24.24 8.85 44.93
CA LEU A 378 -25.51 8.85 44.20
C LEU A 378 -25.50 7.65 43.24
#